data_AF-M5DDA9-F1
#
_entry.id   AF-M5DDA9-F1
#
_cell.length_a   1.000
_cell.length_b   1.000
_cell.length_c   1.000
_cell.angle_alpha   90.00
_cell.angle_beta   90.00
_cell.angle_gamma   90.00
#
_symmetry.space_group_name_H-M   'P 1'
#
loop_
_entity.id
_entity.type
_entity.pdbx_description
1 polymer ?
#
loop_
_entity_poly.entity_id
_entity_poly.type
_entity_poly.pdbx_seq_one_letter_code
_entity_poly.pdbx_strand_id
1 'polypeptide(L)'
;ICHKSATNAGGHAVVAAGDKISIQWDTWPESHHGPVIDYLADCGDAGCEKVDKTTLEFFKISEKGLIDGSSAPGRWASDELIANNNSWLVQIPPDIAP
;
A
#
# COMPACT_ATOMS: atom_id res chain seq x y z
N ILE A 1 -8.98 8.16 5.07
CA ILE A 1 -7.99 8.47 4.02
C ILE A 1 -6.66 7.84 4.44
N CYS A 2 -5.75 8.53 5.12
CA CYS A 2 -4.48 7.94 5.59
C CYS A 2 -4.50 7.46 7.05
N HIS A 3 -5.55 6.76 7.49
CA HIS A 3 -5.80 6.35 8.89
C HIS A 3 -6.24 7.48 9.86
N LYS A 4 -6.48 7.12 11.15
CA LYS A 4 -7.06 7.98 12.20
C LYS A 4 -6.21 9.21 12.49
N SER A 5 -6.82 10.39 12.38
CA SER A 5 -6.20 11.69 12.70
C SER A 5 -4.87 11.99 11.99
N ALA A 6 -4.58 11.32 10.86
CA ALA A 6 -3.31 11.52 10.17
C ALA A 6 -3.13 12.95 9.66
N THR A 7 -1.91 13.44 9.77
CA THR A 7 -1.43 14.70 9.19
C THR A 7 -0.39 14.39 8.12
N ASN A 8 -0.12 15.35 7.24
CA ASN A 8 0.89 15.20 6.20
C ASN A 8 2.27 14.90 6.81
N ALA A 9 3.07 14.09 6.10
CA ALA A 9 4.45 13.87 6.46
C ALA A 9 5.27 15.16 6.25
N GLY A 10 6.39 15.29 6.97
CA GLY A 10 7.31 16.44 6.83
C GLY A 10 8.31 16.32 5.67
N GLY A 11 8.17 15.32 4.81
CA GLY A 11 9.06 15.07 3.67
C GLY A 11 8.55 13.93 2.79
N HIS A 12 9.35 13.59 1.76
CA HIS A 12 9.05 12.55 0.77
C HIS A 12 10.28 11.69 0.46
N ALA A 13 10.04 10.52 -0.14
CA ALA A 13 11.08 9.66 -0.68
C ALA A 13 11.04 9.70 -2.21
N VAL A 14 12.19 9.84 -2.85
CA VAL A 14 12.29 9.84 -4.31
C VAL A 14 12.43 8.41 -4.80
N VAL A 15 11.58 8.02 -5.74
CA VAL A 15 11.58 6.70 -6.41
C VAL A 15 11.38 6.90 -7.91
N ALA A 16 11.91 6.02 -8.73
CA ALA A 16 11.65 6.02 -10.17
C ALA A 16 10.36 5.23 -10.48
N ALA A 17 9.71 5.57 -11.60
CA ALA A 17 8.68 4.71 -12.18
C ALA A 17 9.27 3.31 -12.45
N GLY A 18 8.55 2.26 -12.03
CA GLY A 18 9.02 0.87 -12.13
C GLY A 18 9.80 0.36 -10.91
N ASP A 19 10.24 1.23 -10.00
CA ASP A 19 10.90 0.83 -8.76
C ASP A 19 9.97 0.02 -7.85
N LYS A 20 10.58 -0.76 -6.94
CA LYS A 20 9.88 -1.52 -5.91
C LYS A 20 10.18 -0.95 -4.54
N ILE A 21 9.12 -0.68 -3.78
CA ILE A 21 9.16 -0.22 -2.40
C ILE A 21 8.81 -1.42 -1.50
N SER A 22 9.68 -1.73 -0.55
CA SER A 22 9.40 -2.75 0.48
C SER A 22 8.81 -2.07 1.70
N ILE A 23 7.55 -2.40 2.02
CA ILE A 23 6.87 -1.95 3.23
C ILE A 23 7.04 -3.05 4.28
N GLN A 24 7.80 -2.74 5.32
CA GLN A 24 7.97 -3.61 6.47
C GLN A 24 6.87 -3.30 7.49
N TRP A 25 6.02 -4.28 7.76
CA TRP A 25 5.08 -4.24 8.86
C TRP A 25 5.74 -4.68 10.16
N ASP A 26 5.12 -4.32 11.27
CA ASP A 26 5.33 -4.98 12.55
C ASP A 26 4.66 -6.37 12.54
N THR A 27 4.25 -6.87 13.70
CA THR A 27 3.62 -8.19 13.78
C THR A 27 2.22 -8.17 13.16
N TRP A 28 2.01 -8.93 12.08
CA TRP A 28 0.67 -9.21 11.57
C TRP A 28 0.10 -10.48 12.22
N PRO A 29 -1.03 -10.44 12.94
CA PRO A 29 -1.61 -11.63 13.54
C PRO A 29 -2.17 -12.58 12.46
N GLU A 30 -1.91 -13.87 12.59
CA GLU A 30 -2.40 -14.90 11.64
C GLU A 30 -3.93 -14.83 11.45
N SER A 31 -4.68 -14.56 12.50
CA SER A 31 -6.15 -14.47 12.44
C SER A 31 -6.69 -13.33 11.57
N HIS A 32 -5.85 -12.37 11.17
CA HIS A 32 -6.24 -11.20 10.38
C HIS A 32 -6.10 -11.49 8.88
N HIS A 33 -6.77 -12.54 8.42
CA HIS A 33 -6.82 -12.91 7.02
C HIS A 33 -7.52 -11.85 6.18
N GLY A 34 -6.88 -11.37 5.13
CA GLY A 34 -7.47 -10.34 4.28
C GLY A 34 -6.64 -9.92 3.07
N PRO A 35 -7.23 -9.07 2.23
CA PRO A 35 -6.54 -8.52 1.08
C PRO A 35 -5.45 -7.51 1.50
N VAL A 36 -4.46 -7.33 0.63
CA VAL A 36 -3.50 -6.23 0.68
C VAL A 36 -3.67 -5.44 -0.62
N ILE A 37 -3.85 -4.11 -0.51
CA ILE A 37 -4.22 -3.24 -1.63
C ILE A 37 -3.42 -1.95 -1.56
N ASP A 38 -2.85 -1.55 -2.69
CA ASP A 38 -1.97 -0.39 -2.79
C ASP A 38 -2.58 0.65 -3.76
N TYR A 39 -2.48 1.92 -3.39
CA TYR A 39 -3.01 3.06 -4.15
C TYR A 39 -1.98 4.17 -4.23
N LEU A 40 -2.08 4.97 -5.29
CA LEU A 40 -1.42 6.27 -5.42
C LEU A 40 -2.48 7.36 -5.61
N ALA A 41 -2.13 8.59 -5.25
CA ALA A 41 -2.90 9.80 -5.55
C ALA A 41 -1.91 10.94 -5.80
N ASP A 42 -2.22 11.79 -6.76
CA ASP A 42 -1.43 12.99 -7.04
C ASP A 42 -1.64 14.03 -5.91
N CYS A 43 -0.55 14.62 -5.43
CA CYS A 43 -0.56 15.66 -4.41
C CYS A 43 -0.73 17.07 -4.99
N GLY A 44 -0.62 17.22 -6.32
CA GLY A 44 -0.64 18.49 -7.03
C GLY A 44 0.58 19.37 -6.73
N ASP A 45 0.57 20.58 -7.29
CA ASP A 45 1.73 21.49 -7.30
C ASP A 45 2.19 21.96 -5.91
N ALA A 46 1.32 21.89 -4.90
CA ALA A 46 1.67 22.29 -3.53
C ALA A 46 2.58 21.28 -2.82
N GLY A 47 2.69 20.06 -3.34
CA GLY A 47 3.46 18.96 -2.76
C GLY A 47 2.71 18.19 -1.66
N CYS A 48 3.14 16.95 -1.41
CA CYS A 48 2.48 16.04 -0.48
C CYS A 48 2.56 16.49 0.99
N GLU A 49 3.50 17.36 1.34
CA GLU A 49 3.65 17.93 2.69
C GLU A 49 2.54 18.95 3.01
N LYS A 50 1.83 19.46 1.99
CA LYS A 50 0.82 20.52 2.13
C LYS A 50 -0.55 20.19 1.54
N VAL A 51 -0.66 19.09 0.78
CA VAL A 51 -1.93 18.67 0.16
C VAL A 51 -3.05 18.51 1.20
N ASP A 52 -4.25 19.01 0.89
CA ASP A 52 -5.44 18.65 1.67
C ASP A 52 -5.79 17.20 1.36
N LYS A 53 -5.56 16.30 2.32
CA LYS A 53 -5.81 14.87 2.14
C LYS A 53 -7.25 14.56 1.71
N THR A 54 -8.23 15.45 1.95
CA THR A 54 -9.63 15.25 1.58
C THR A 54 -9.90 15.45 0.08
N THR A 55 -8.96 16.04 -0.65
CA THR A 55 -9.04 16.22 -2.11
C THR A 55 -8.29 15.14 -2.89
N LEU A 56 -7.62 14.20 -2.20
CA LEU A 56 -6.87 13.13 -2.86
C LEU A 56 -7.80 12.13 -3.55
N GLU A 57 -7.59 11.95 -4.85
CA GLU A 57 -8.29 10.96 -5.67
C GLU A 57 -7.38 9.75 -5.89
N PHE A 58 -7.63 8.68 -5.13
CA PHE A 58 -6.79 7.48 -5.15
C PHE A 58 -7.16 6.58 -6.33
N PHE A 59 -6.15 6.19 -7.10
CA PHE A 59 -6.24 5.11 -8.08
C PHE A 59 -5.44 3.90 -7.58
N LYS A 60 -6.01 2.70 -7.81
CA LYS A 60 -5.41 1.44 -7.38
C LYS A 60 -4.24 1.09 -8.29
N ILE A 61 -3.11 0.70 -7.70
CA ILE A 61 -1.92 0.24 -8.45
C ILE A 61 -1.64 -1.25 -8.28
N SER A 62 -2.13 -1.86 -7.20
CA SER A 62 -1.99 -3.28 -6.92
C SER A 62 -3.10 -3.77 -5.99
N GLU A 63 -3.51 -5.02 -6.17
CA GLU A 63 -4.33 -5.75 -5.20
C GLU A 63 -3.99 -7.22 -5.19
N LYS A 64 -4.04 -7.82 -4.00
CA LYS A 64 -4.08 -9.27 -3.84
C LYS A 64 -5.11 -9.62 -2.77
N GLY A 65 -6.00 -10.54 -3.09
CA GLY A 65 -7.11 -10.96 -2.23
C GLY A 65 -6.96 -12.39 -1.70
N LEU A 66 -8.06 -13.15 -1.73
CA LEU A 66 -8.07 -14.58 -1.46
C LEU A 66 -7.25 -15.32 -2.53
N ILE A 67 -6.32 -16.16 -2.10
CA ILE A 67 -5.42 -16.93 -2.95
C ILE A 67 -5.92 -18.38 -3.09
N ASP A 68 -6.35 -18.97 -1.97
CA ASP A 68 -6.91 -20.32 -1.94
C ASP A 68 -8.05 -20.38 -0.92
N GLY A 69 -9.27 -20.61 -1.40
CA GLY A 69 -10.48 -20.73 -0.58
C GLY A 69 -10.99 -22.16 -0.41
N SER A 70 -10.21 -23.18 -0.78
CA SER A 70 -10.63 -24.58 -0.76
C SER A 70 -11.01 -25.08 0.64
N SER A 71 -10.44 -24.47 1.69
CA SER A 71 -10.78 -24.69 3.09
C SER A 71 -10.86 -23.36 3.84
N ALA A 72 -11.84 -23.21 4.73
CA ALA A 72 -11.97 -22.00 5.55
C ALA A 72 -10.88 -21.96 6.65
N PRO A 73 -10.32 -20.77 6.99
CA PRO A 73 -10.67 -19.43 6.50
C PRO A 73 -10.04 -19.04 5.15
N GLY A 74 -9.27 -19.93 4.52
CA GLY A 74 -8.56 -19.72 3.27
C GLY A 74 -7.16 -19.16 3.46
N ARG A 75 -6.39 -19.10 2.36
CA ARG A 75 -5.09 -18.43 2.29
C ARG A 75 -5.23 -17.12 1.53
N TRP A 76 -4.74 -16.04 2.10
CA TRP A 76 -4.93 -14.65 1.68
C TRP A 76 -3.59 -13.94 1.46
N ALA A 77 -3.65 -12.75 0.87
CA ALA A 77 -2.48 -11.90 0.68
C ALA A 77 -1.75 -11.57 2.00
N SER A 78 -2.49 -11.36 3.08
CA SER A 78 -1.93 -11.21 4.44
C SER A 78 -1.03 -12.38 4.86
N ASP A 79 -1.33 -13.60 4.40
CA ASP A 79 -0.56 -14.78 4.79
C ASP A 79 0.77 -14.86 4.02
N GLU A 80 0.79 -14.38 2.78
CA GLU A 80 2.05 -14.17 2.04
C GLU A 80 2.88 -13.02 2.63
N LEU A 81 2.24 -11.94 3.11
CA LEU A 81 2.91 -10.87 3.85
C LEU A 81 3.61 -11.43 5.10
N ILE A 82 2.90 -12.24 5.90
CA ILE A 82 3.47 -12.92 7.07
C ILE A 82 4.65 -13.80 6.65
N ALA A 83 4.47 -14.64 5.63
CA ALA A 83 5.50 -15.56 5.14
C ALA A 83 6.76 -14.83 4.62
N ASN A 84 6.60 -13.62 4.10
CA ASN A 84 7.69 -12.75 3.67
C ASN A 84 8.28 -11.92 4.82
N ASN A 85 8.34 -12.48 6.04
CA ASN A 85 8.88 -11.80 7.22
C ASN A 85 8.17 -10.46 7.52
N ASN A 86 6.84 -10.47 7.45
CA ASN A 86 5.97 -9.29 7.59
C ASN A 86 6.29 -8.15 6.61
N SER A 87 6.60 -8.49 5.35
CA SER A 87 6.91 -7.48 4.33
C SER A 87 6.03 -7.60 3.09
N TRP A 88 5.79 -6.47 2.45
CA TRP A 88 5.03 -6.37 1.20
C TRP A 88 5.77 -5.51 0.18
N LEU A 89 5.91 -6.01 -1.06
CA LEU A 89 6.55 -5.29 -2.15
C LEU A 89 5.49 -4.59 -3.00
N VAL A 90 5.60 -3.27 -3.09
CA VAL A 90 4.77 -2.43 -3.96
C VAL A 90 5.62 -2.00 -5.15
N GLN A 91 5.16 -2.27 -6.37
CA GLN A 91 5.82 -1.76 -7.57
C GLN A 91 5.14 -0.48 -8.03
N ILE A 92 5.91 0.58 -8.21
CA ILE A 92 5.43 1.81 -8.84
C ILE A 92 5.19 1.53 -10.33
N PRO A 93 4.03 1.89 -10.91
CA PRO A 93 3.78 1.61 -12.32
C PRO A 93 4.87 2.23 -13.20
N PRO A 94 5.44 1.49 -14.17
CA PRO A 94 6.58 1.94 -14.97
C PRO A 94 6.23 3.09 -15.93
N ASP A 95 4.95 3.29 -16.20
CA ASP A 95 4.38 4.29 -17.09
C ASP A 95 3.65 5.41 -16.34
N ILE A 96 3.77 5.48 -15.01
CA ILE A 96 3.17 6.57 -14.23
C ILE A 96 3.80 7.91 -14.60
N ALA A 97 2.98 8.96 -14.63
CA ALA A 97 3.47 10.32 -14.81
C ALA A 97 4.41 10.71 -13.66
N PRO A 98 5.55 11.39 -13.94
CA PRO A 98 6.42 11.98 -12.92
C PRO A 98 5.79 13.14 -12.17
#